data_AF-A0A2V7BWI2-F1
#
_entry.id   AF-A0A2V7BWI2-F1
#
_cell.length_a   1.000
_cell.length_b   1.000
_cell.length_c   1.000
_cell.angle_alpha   90.00
_cell.angle_beta   90.00
_cell.angle_gamma   90.00
#
_symmetry.space_group_name_H-M   'P 1'
#
loop_
_entity.id
_entity.type
_entity.pdbx_description
1 polymer ?
#
loop_
_entity_poly.entity_id
_entity_poly.type
_entity_poly.pdbx_seq_one_letter_code
_entity_poly.pdbx_strand_id
1 'polypeptide(L)'
;MRRPPLAVVLVAVSMLALGETAGAAMSQLRPQVQRYAAARIAANAPAHGFSGSAEYDDEVRDRAIFTAEAGLSFFHLHAEGVGLILFFASTLVACAVPWRRERVVLYLLLTLGGLFPLGYLAYGAAVLEVGRDAGIEVAERWILTPLGISAIAGLLGLLLSAARPRA
;
A
#
# COMPACT_ATOMS: atom_id res chain seq x y z
N MET A 1 -1.69 -6.33 31.93
CA MET A 1 -1.82 -7.10 30.68
C MET A 1 -0.87 -6.53 29.64
N ARG A 2 -0.14 -7.37 28.89
CA ARG A 2 0.69 -6.91 27.76
C ARG A 2 -0.23 -6.76 26.54
N ARG A 3 -0.37 -5.54 26.03
CA ARG A 3 -1.24 -5.22 24.87
C ARG A 3 -0.45 -4.38 23.86
N PRO A 4 -0.73 -4.51 22.55
CA PRO A 4 -0.13 -3.63 21.56
C PRO A 4 -0.51 -2.16 21.82
N PRO A 5 0.33 -1.20 21.40
CA PRO A 5 -0.01 0.22 21.47
C PRO A 5 -1.28 0.50 20.65
N LEU A 6 -2.15 1.37 21.18
CA LEU A 6 -3.42 1.72 20.52
C LEU A 6 -3.21 2.26 19.10
N ALA A 7 -2.16 3.06 18.89
CA ALA A 7 -1.82 3.60 17.57
C ALA A 7 -1.57 2.50 16.52
N VAL A 8 -0.91 1.40 16.92
CA VAL A 8 -0.64 0.27 16.01
C VAL A 8 -1.94 -0.44 15.63
N VAL A 9 -2.82 -0.64 16.61
CA VAL A 9 -4.15 -1.24 16.39
C VAL A 9 -5.00 -0.35 15.51
N LEU A 10 -4.98 0.96 15.73
CA LEU A 10 -5.71 1.92 14.91
C LEU A 10 -5.26 1.84 13.46
N VAL A 11 -3.95 1.83 13.19
CA VAL A 11 -3.42 1.67 11.82
C VAL A 11 -3.90 0.37 11.19
N ALA A 12 -3.83 -0.75 11.90
CA ALA A 12 -4.29 -2.05 11.39
C ALA A 12 -5.78 -2.04 11.02
N VAL A 13 -6.64 -1.52 11.90
CA VAL A 13 -8.08 -1.42 11.68
C VAL A 13 -8.42 -0.43 10.57
N SER A 14 -7.70 0.70 10.49
CA SER A 14 -7.87 1.67 9.41
C SER A 14 -7.50 1.08 8.05
N MET A 15 -6.40 0.31 7.96
CA MET A 15 -6.04 -0.37 6.71
C MET A 15 -7.12 -1.37 6.29
N LEU A 16 -7.64 -2.17 7.22
CA LEU A 16 -8.76 -3.08 6.95
C LEU A 16 -10.00 -2.33 6.43
N ALA A 17 -10.45 -1.31 7.16
CA ALA A 17 -11.63 -0.54 6.78
C ALA A 17 -11.47 0.14 5.42
N LEU A 18 -10.28 0.70 5.15
CA LEU A 18 -10.00 1.34 3.87
C LEU A 18 -9.86 0.32 2.73
N GLY A 19 -9.29 -0.86 2.99
CA GLY A 19 -9.20 -1.96 2.03
C GLY A 19 -10.58 -2.43 1.58
N GLU A 20 -11.47 -2.71 2.53
CA GLU A 20 -12.87 -3.09 2.26
C GLU A 20 -13.62 -1.98 1.50
N THR A 21 -13.41 -0.72 1.91
CA THR A 21 -14.00 0.44 1.23
C THR A 21 -13.50 0.55 -0.21
N ALA A 22 -12.23 0.26 -0.47
CA ALA A 22 -11.67 0.25 -1.82
C ALA A 22 -12.27 -0.88 -2.67
N GLY A 23 -12.48 -2.07 -2.09
CA GLY A 23 -13.21 -3.16 -2.76
C GLY A 23 -14.64 -2.76 -3.15
N ALA A 24 -15.37 -2.13 -2.23
CA ALA A 24 -16.70 -1.59 -2.50
C ALA A 24 -16.67 -0.49 -3.59
N ALA A 25 -15.70 0.42 -3.54
CA ALA A 25 -15.53 1.47 -4.55
C ALA A 25 -15.24 0.89 -5.94
N MET A 26 -14.38 -0.12 -6.05
CA MET A 26 -14.07 -0.77 -7.33
C MET A 26 -15.27 -1.45 -7.97
N SER A 27 -16.22 -1.95 -7.18
CA SER A 27 -17.42 -2.60 -7.71
C SER A 27 -18.51 -1.58 -8.06
N GLN A 28 -18.79 -0.64 -7.15
CA GLN A 28 -19.92 0.29 -7.28
C GLN A 28 -19.60 1.54 -8.10
N LEU A 29 -18.35 1.98 -8.09
CA LEU A 29 -17.91 3.24 -8.69
C LEU A 29 -17.00 3.05 -9.91
N ARG A 30 -16.91 1.82 -10.46
CA ARG A 30 -16.05 1.52 -11.61
C ARG A 30 -16.25 2.49 -12.78
N PRO A 31 -17.48 2.78 -13.25
CA PRO A 31 -17.68 3.72 -14.36
C PRO A 31 -17.23 5.16 -14.03
N GLN A 32 -17.31 5.57 -12.77
CA GLN A 32 -16.88 6.88 -12.30
C GLN A 32 -15.35 6.95 -12.27
N VAL A 33 -14.68 5.92 -11.74
CA VAL A 33 -13.22 5.82 -11.68
C VAL A 33 -12.61 5.83 -13.08
N GLN A 34 -13.17 5.06 -14.02
CA GLN A 34 -12.71 5.04 -15.42
C GLN A 34 -12.86 6.39 -16.10
N ARG A 35 -14.02 7.04 -15.96
CA ARG A 35 -14.25 8.37 -16.52
C ARG A 35 -13.30 9.42 -15.94
N TYR A 36 -13.07 9.38 -14.63
CA TYR A 36 -12.13 10.26 -13.97
C TYR A 36 -10.70 10.05 -14.49
N ALA A 37 -10.24 8.80 -14.57
CA ALA A 37 -8.92 8.45 -15.07
C ALA A 37 -8.74 8.91 -16.53
N ALA A 38 -9.70 8.59 -17.40
CA ALA A 38 -9.67 9.01 -18.80
C ALA A 38 -9.59 10.54 -18.95
N ALA A 39 -10.41 11.27 -18.19
CA ALA A 39 -10.39 12.73 -18.21
C ALA A 39 -9.05 13.31 -17.72
N ARG A 40 -8.47 12.72 -16.65
CA ARG A 40 -7.19 13.18 -16.11
C ARG A 40 -6.03 12.92 -17.07
N ILE A 41 -6.01 11.75 -17.70
CA ILE A 41 -5.00 11.38 -18.72
C ILE A 41 -5.09 12.32 -19.92
N ALA A 42 -6.30 12.56 -20.44
CA ALA A 42 -6.49 13.48 -21.56
C ALA A 42 -6.05 14.92 -21.22
N ALA A 43 -6.33 15.38 -19.99
CA ALA A 43 -5.88 16.68 -19.50
C ALA A 43 -4.35 16.77 -19.32
N ASN A 44 -3.63 15.65 -19.39
CA ASN A 44 -2.19 15.56 -19.17
C ASN A 44 -1.48 14.75 -20.27
N ALA A 45 -1.99 14.85 -21.50
CA ALA A 45 -1.50 14.10 -22.65
C ALA A 45 0.04 14.10 -22.85
N PRO A 46 0.79 15.20 -22.60
CA PRO A 46 2.24 15.20 -22.73
C PRO A 46 2.95 14.24 -21.77
N ALA A 47 2.48 14.12 -20.52
CA ALA A 47 3.06 13.22 -19.53
C ALA A 47 2.86 11.74 -19.90
N HIS A 48 1.83 11.45 -20.68
CA HIS A 48 1.49 10.10 -21.16
C HIS A 48 2.10 9.79 -22.53
N GLY A 49 2.79 10.75 -23.16
CA GLY A 49 3.47 10.52 -24.44
C GLY A 49 2.51 10.40 -25.64
N PHE A 50 1.37 11.09 -25.59
CA PHE A 50 0.43 11.08 -26.71
C PHE A 50 1.10 11.63 -27.98
N SER A 51 0.87 10.93 -29.07
CA SER A 51 1.46 11.17 -30.39
C SER A 51 0.56 11.99 -31.31
N GLY A 52 -0.75 12.04 -31.02
CA GLY A 52 -1.79 12.58 -31.90
C GLY A 52 -2.38 11.55 -32.87
N SER A 53 -1.84 10.32 -32.92
CA SER A 53 -2.46 9.20 -33.62
C SER A 53 -3.55 8.57 -32.75
N ALA A 54 -4.79 8.54 -33.25
CA ALA A 54 -5.93 8.04 -32.48
C ALA A 54 -5.73 6.61 -31.97
N GLU A 55 -5.26 5.69 -32.83
CA GLU A 55 -5.04 4.28 -32.47
C GLU A 55 -3.98 4.13 -31.37
N TYR A 56 -2.87 4.86 -31.49
CA TYR A 56 -1.79 4.81 -30.49
C TYR A 56 -2.22 5.45 -29.17
N ASP A 57 -2.83 6.64 -29.23
CA ASP A 57 -3.21 7.41 -28.06
C ASP A 57 -4.32 6.70 -27.26
N ASP A 58 -5.22 5.96 -27.94
CA ASP A 58 -6.23 5.13 -27.28
C ASP A 58 -5.59 3.94 -26.56
N GLU A 59 -4.61 3.25 -27.17
CA GLU A 59 -3.88 2.15 -26.49
C GLU A 59 -3.12 2.66 -25.24
N VAL A 60 -2.43 3.79 -25.37
CA VAL A 60 -1.71 4.41 -24.25
C VAL A 60 -2.68 4.78 -23.12
N ARG A 61 -3.83 5.39 -23.47
CA ARG A 61 -4.87 5.77 -22.51
C ARG A 61 -5.41 4.55 -21.77
N ASP A 62 -5.79 3.50 -22.49
CA ASP A 62 -6.36 2.29 -21.90
C ASP A 62 -5.38 1.61 -20.95
N ARG A 63 -4.10 1.55 -21.32
CA ARG A 63 -3.04 1.01 -20.46
C ARG A 63 -2.84 1.83 -19.19
N ALA A 64 -2.89 3.16 -19.29
CA ALA A 64 -2.77 4.05 -18.15
C ALA A 64 -3.99 3.94 -17.21
N ILE A 65 -5.21 3.88 -17.77
CA ILE A 65 -6.45 3.63 -17.00
C ILE A 65 -6.35 2.29 -16.26
N PHE A 66 -6.01 1.21 -16.97
CA PHE A 66 -5.85 -0.10 -16.36
C PHE A 66 -4.84 -0.09 -15.21
N THR A 67 -3.70 0.59 -15.40
CA THR A 67 -2.66 0.68 -14.37
C THR A 67 -3.14 1.49 -13.15
N ALA A 68 -3.90 2.56 -13.36
CA ALA A 68 -4.49 3.33 -12.27
C ALA A 68 -5.54 2.52 -11.49
N GLU A 69 -6.40 1.78 -12.20
CA GLU A 69 -7.36 0.85 -11.57
C GLU A 69 -6.65 -0.28 -10.80
N ALA A 70 -5.56 -0.80 -11.35
CA ALA A 70 -4.74 -1.82 -10.69
C ALA A 70 -4.18 -1.31 -9.36
N GLY A 71 -3.82 -0.03 -9.26
CA GLY A 71 -3.42 0.59 -7.98
C GLY A 71 -4.49 0.47 -6.89
N LEU A 72 -5.77 0.68 -7.24
CA LEU A 72 -6.88 0.52 -6.29
C LEU A 72 -7.12 -0.95 -5.93
N SER A 73 -6.95 -1.86 -6.90
CA SER A 73 -7.05 -3.30 -6.68
C SER A 73 -5.96 -3.84 -5.76
N PHE A 74 -4.72 -3.43 -6.00
CA PHE A 74 -3.60 -3.77 -5.13
C PHE A 74 -3.77 -3.18 -3.75
N PHE A 75 -4.25 -1.92 -3.63
CA PHE A 75 -4.55 -1.34 -2.34
C PHE A 75 -5.55 -2.16 -1.56
N HIS A 76 -6.71 -2.50 -2.15
CA HIS A 76 -7.74 -3.33 -1.52
C HIS A 76 -7.17 -4.64 -0.97
N LEU A 77 -6.55 -5.45 -1.83
CA LEU A 77 -6.04 -6.77 -1.46
C LEU A 77 -4.94 -6.69 -0.39
N HIS A 78 -4.01 -5.74 -0.52
CA HIS A 78 -2.89 -5.64 0.42
C HIS A 78 -3.31 -4.98 1.73
N ALA A 79 -4.23 -4.01 1.73
CA ALA A 79 -4.67 -3.35 2.95
C ALA A 79 -5.41 -4.31 3.89
N GLU A 80 -6.24 -5.20 3.34
CA GLU A 80 -6.88 -6.26 4.11
C GLU A 80 -5.85 -7.26 4.67
N GLY A 81 -4.99 -7.81 3.81
CA GLY A 81 -3.98 -8.77 4.25
C GLY A 81 -3.00 -8.20 5.28
N VAL A 82 -2.42 -7.04 4.98
CA VAL A 82 -1.41 -6.37 5.83
C VAL A 82 -2.03 -5.86 7.12
N GLY A 83 -3.27 -5.36 7.10
CA GLY A 83 -3.98 -4.94 8.32
C GLY A 83 -4.12 -6.09 9.32
N LEU A 84 -4.54 -7.28 8.85
CA LEU A 84 -4.60 -8.48 9.69
C LEU A 84 -3.23 -8.91 10.22
N ILE A 85 -2.21 -8.93 9.34
CA ILE A 85 -0.84 -9.28 9.72
C ILE A 85 -0.32 -8.32 10.79
N LEU A 86 -0.51 -7.01 10.63
CA LEU A 86 -0.08 -6.00 11.61
C LEU A 86 -0.77 -6.20 12.95
N PHE A 87 -2.08 -6.42 12.95
CA PHE A 87 -2.84 -6.65 14.18
C PHE A 87 -2.32 -7.88 14.93
N PHE A 88 -2.15 -8.99 14.23
CA PHE A 88 -1.66 -10.24 14.80
C PHE A 88 -0.20 -10.14 15.27
N ALA A 89 0.70 -9.65 14.42
CA ALA A 89 2.11 -9.48 14.74
C ALA A 89 2.32 -8.54 15.92
N SER A 90 1.56 -7.44 16.01
CA SER A 90 1.67 -6.52 17.15
C SER A 90 1.25 -7.16 18.48
N THR A 91 0.28 -8.08 18.44
CA THR A 91 -0.13 -8.89 19.58
C THR A 91 0.96 -9.89 19.97
N LEU A 92 1.59 -10.55 18.99
CA LEU A 92 2.75 -11.40 19.24
C LEU A 92 3.93 -10.64 19.84
N VAL A 93 4.23 -9.43 19.36
CA VAL A 93 5.27 -8.56 19.94
C VAL A 93 4.94 -8.26 21.41
N ALA A 94 3.67 -7.94 21.73
CA ALA A 94 3.27 -7.67 23.10
C ALA A 94 3.48 -8.89 24.02
N CYS A 95 3.16 -10.09 23.54
CA CYS A 95 3.22 -11.31 24.34
C CYS A 95 4.63 -11.90 24.45
N ALA A 96 5.34 -12.01 23.33
CA ALA A 96 6.56 -12.80 23.20
C ALA A 96 7.85 -12.00 23.44
N VAL A 97 7.85 -10.67 23.27
CA VAL A 97 9.08 -9.86 23.34
C VAL A 97 9.21 -9.20 24.71
N PRO A 98 10.17 -9.61 25.56
CA PRO A 98 10.27 -9.13 26.94
C PRO A 98 10.89 -7.73 27.03
N TRP A 99 11.83 -7.38 26.14
CA TRP A 99 12.55 -6.11 26.20
C TRP A 99 11.76 -4.94 25.61
N ARG A 100 11.64 -3.85 26.38
CA ARG A 100 10.88 -2.66 25.99
C ARG A 100 11.43 -1.99 24.74
N ARG A 101 12.75 -1.88 24.61
CA ARG A 101 13.41 -1.24 23.45
C ARG A 101 13.13 -2.00 22.16
N GLU A 102 13.25 -3.32 22.20
CA GLU A 102 12.95 -4.19 21.05
C GLU A 102 11.49 -4.09 20.64
N ARG A 103 10.55 -4.10 21.60
CA ARG A 103 9.13 -3.87 21.29
C ARG A 103 8.90 -2.55 20.54
N VAL A 104 9.54 -1.46 20.99
CA VAL A 104 9.40 -0.15 20.32
C VAL A 104 9.90 -0.22 18.88
N VAL A 105 11.08 -0.79 18.65
CA VAL A 105 11.63 -0.95 17.29
C VAL A 105 10.73 -1.82 16.42
N LEU A 106 10.25 -2.95 16.93
CA LEU A 106 9.36 -3.84 16.20
C LEU A 106 8.02 -3.18 15.87
N TYR A 107 7.42 -2.43 16.80
CA TYR A 107 6.20 -1.69 16.52
C TYR A 107 6.43 -0.62 15.45
N LEU A 108 7.54 0.11 15.50
CA LEU A 108 7.85 1.10 14.46
C LEU A 108 8.00 0.45 13.08
N LEU A 109 8.80 -0.61 12.97
CA LEU A 109 9.03 -1.33 11.71
C LEU A 109 7.74 -1.94 11.16
N LEU A 110 6.96 -2.63 12.02
CA LEU A 110 5.71 -3.25 11.61
C LEU A 110 4.65 -2.20 11.25
N THR A 111 4.57 -1.07 11.96
CA THR A 111 3.62 -0.01 11.62
C THR A 111 4.01 0.68 10.31
N LEU A 112 5.29 0.98 10.09
CA LEU A 112 5.76 1.49 8.80
C LEU A 112 5.44 0.49 7.68
N GLY A 113 5.74 -0.79 7.89
CA GLY A 113 5.39 -1.84 6.94
C GLY A 113 3.88 -1.97 6.73
N GLY A 114 3.10 -1.72 7.78
CA GLY A 114 1.65 -1.69 7.75
C GLY A 114 1.06 -0.62 6.83
N LEU A 115 1.80 0.45 6.57
CA LEU A 115 1.40 1.53 5.66
C LEU A 115 1.73 1.23 4.20
N PHE A 116 2.45 0.14 3.92
CA PHE A 116 2.81 -0.28 2.55
C PHE A 116 1.65 -0.21 1.54
N PRO A 117 0.41 -0.65 1.87
CA PRO A 117 -0.69 -0.60 0.92
C PRO A 117 -0.98 0.81 0.40
N LEU A 118 -0.79 1.87 1.21
CA LEU A 118 -0.99 3.26 0.77
C LEU A 118 -0.09 3.64 -0.41
N GLY A 119 1.05 2.96 -0.56
CA GLY A 119 1.92 3.10 -1.72
C GLY A 119 1.22 2.74 -3.04
N TYR A 120 0.23 1.85 -3.04
CA TYR A 120 -0.55 1.51 -4.24
C TYR A 120 -1.58 2.59 -4.62
N LEU A 121 -2.05 3.38 -3.65
CA LEU A 121 -2.83 4.58 -3.96
C LEU A 121 -1.95 5.66 -4.57
N ALA A 122 -0.76 5.87 -4.01
CA ALA A 122 0.24 6.77 -4.57
C ALA A 122 0.69 6.31 -5.97
N TYR A 123 0.84 5.00 -6.18
CA TYR A 123 1.11 4.38 -7.48
C TYR A 123 0.02 4.73 -8.50
N GLY A 124 -1.25 4.47 -8.17
CA GLY A 124 -2.35 4.74 -9.09
C GLY A 124 -2.50 6.23 -9.40
N ALA A 125 -2.32 7.09 -8.39
CA ALA A 125 -2.35 8.54 -8.57
C ALA A 125 -1.16 9.04 -9.40
N ALA A 126 0.06 8.59 -9.11
CA ALA A 126 1.27 9.02 -9.82
C ALA A 126 1.20 8.64 -11.31
N VAL A 127 0.64 7.47 -11.63
CA VAL A 127 0.39 7.07 -13.03
C VAL A 127 -0.45 8.11 -13.76
N LEU A 128 -1.50 8.65 -13.15
CA LEU A 128 -2.35 9.68 -13.77
C LEU A 128 -1.61 11.01 -13.99
N GLU A 129 -0.70 11.35 -13.09
CA GLU A 129 -0.08 12.68 -12.99
C GLU A 129 1.25 12.82 -13.74
N VAL A 130 2.07 11.77 -13.77
CA VAL A 130 3.42 11.83 -14.37
C VAL A 130 3.63 10.76 -15.45
N GLY A 131 2.56 10.09 -15.86
CA GLY A 131 2.61 8.98 -16.80
C GLY A 131 2.92 7.66 -16.12
N ARG A 132 2.65 6.57 -16.86
CA ARG A 132 2.72 5.20 -16.32
C ARG A 132 4.08 4.86 -15.74
N ASP A 133 5.11 4.86 -16.57
CA ASP A 133 6.40 4.27 -16.18
C ASP A 133 7.11 5.12 -15.10
N ALA A 134 7.08 6.45 -15.24
CA ALA A 134 7.62 7.36 -14.23
C ALA A 134 6.83 7.31 -12.92
N GLY A 135 5.49 7.22 -13.00
CA GLY A 135 4.64 7.11 -11.81
C GLY A 135 4.90 5.83 -11.01
N ILE A 136 5.04 4.71 -11.72
CA ILE A 136 5.43 3.41 -11.15
C ILE A 136 6.78 3.52 -10.46
N GLU A 137 7.80 4.02 -11.16
CA GLU A 137 9.17 4.11 -10.63
C GLU A 137 9.23 4.95 -9.35
N VAL A 138 8.54 6.09 -9.33
CA VAL A 138 8.49 6.98 -8.16
C VAL A 138 7.83 6.29 -6.98
N ALA A 139 6.66 5.68 -7.18
CA ALA A 139 5.94 5.00 -6.10
C ALA A 139 6.73 3.80 -5.58
N GLU A 140 7.34 3.01 -6.46
CA GLU A 140 8.13 1.85 -6.10
C GLU A 140 9.37 2.22 -5.30
N ARG A 141 10.17 3.17 -5.81
CA ARG A 141 11.46 3.55 -5.21
C ARG A 141 11.27 4.24 -3.86
N TRP A 142 10.32 5.16 -3.77
CA TRP A 142 10.24 6.07 -2.63
C TRP A 142 9.20 5.68 -1.58
N ILE A 143 8.24 4.82 -1.93
CA ILE A 143 7.15 4.46 -1.02
C ILE A 143 7.09 2.95 -0.81
N LEU A 144 6.84 2.16 -1.85
CA LEU A 144 6.60 0.72 -1.70
C LEU A 144 7.85 -0.01 -1.21
N THR A 145 9.02 0.24 -1.80
CA THR A 145 10.27 -0.43 -1.41
C THR A 145 10.66 -0.17 0.05
N PRO A 146 10.77 1.10 0.53
CA PRO A 146 11.15 1.34 1.92
C PRO A 146 10.12 0.81 2.93
N LEU A 147 8.82 0.94 2.64
CA LEU A 147 7.78 0.38 3.50
C LEU A 147 7.80 -1.15 3.49
N GLY A 148 7.97 -1.78 2.32
CA GLY A 148 8.12 -3.23 2.19
C GLY A 148 9.33 -3.78 2.94
N ILE A 149 10.49 -3.11 2.84
CA ILE A 149 11.70 -3.45 3.62
C ILE A 149 11.40 -3.37 5.11
N SER A 150 10.69 -2.33 5.57
CA SER A 150 10.34 -2.19 6.98
C SER A 150 9.40 -3.31 7.47
N ALA A 151 8.46 -3.76 6.64
CA ALA A 151 7.60 -4.92 6.94
C ALA A 151 8.44 -6.19 7.12
N ILE A 152 9.32 -6.48 6.16
CA ILE A 152 10.21 -7.65 6.20
C ILE A 152 11.10 -7.60 7.44
N ALA A 153 11.76 -6.46 7.70
CA ALA A 153 12.62 -6.28 8.85
C ALA A 153 11.86 -6.44 10.18
N GLY A 154 10.64 -5.92 10.27
CA GLY A 154 9.78 -6.07 11.46
C GLY A 154 9.39 -7.53 11.71
N LEU A 155 9.00 -8.26 10.68
CA LEU A 155 8.62 -9.69 10.79
C LEU A 155 9.83 -10.58 11.11
N LEU A 156 10.98 -10.36 10.46
CA LEU A 156 12.22 -11.07 10.76
C LEU A 156 12.69 -10.76 12.20
N GLY A 157 12.62 -9.50 12.62
CA GLY A 157 12.96 -9.10 13.97
C GLY A 157 12.06 -9.76 15.02
N LEU A 158 10.76 -9.88 14.74
CA LEU A 158 9.83 -10.61 15.60
C LEU A 158 10.18 -12.10 15.68
N LEU A 159 10.44 -12.74 14.55
CA LEU A 159 10.84 -14.16 14.49
C LEU A 159 12.11 -14.41 15.32
N LEU A 160 13.14 -13.60 15.11
CA LEU A 160 14.41 -13.69 15.83
C LEU A 160 14.22 -13.45 17.34
N SER A 161 13.35 -12.51 17.72
CA SER A 161 13.06 -12.22 19.13
C SER A 161 12.29 -13.35 19.80
N ALA A 162 11.37 -14.00 19.07
CA ALA A 162 10.59 -15.12 19.57
C ALA A 162 11.40 -16.42 19.71
N ALA A 163 12.43 -16.60 18.87
CA ALA A 163 13.29 -17.78 18.89
C ALA A 163 14.35 -17.76 20.02
N ARG A 164 14.52 -16.64 20.74
CA ARG A 164 15.52 -16.55 21.82
C ARG A 164 15.10 -17.41 23.03
N PRO A 165 16.03 -18.19 23.62
CA PRO A 165 15.77 -18.92 24.85
C PRO A 165 15.29 -17.95 25.94
N ARG A 166 14.21 -18.32 26.64
CA ARG A 166 13.79 -17.59 27.84
C ARG A 166 14.77 -17.97 28.96
N ALA A 167 15.69 -17.07 29.29
CA ALA A 167 16.57 -17.19 30.45
C ALA A 167 15.77 -17.04 31.75
#